data_AF-A0A937NC37-F1
#
_entry.id   AF-A0A937NC37-F1
#
_cell.length_a   1.000
_cell.length_b   1.000
_cell.length_c   1.000
_cell.angle_alpha   90.00
_cell.angle_beta   90.00
_cell.angle_gamma   90.00
#
_symmetry.space_group_name_H-M   'P 1'
#
loop_
_entity.id
_entity.type
_entity.pdbx_description
1 polymer ?
#
loop_
_entity_poly.entity_id
_entity_poly.type
_entity_poly.pdbx_seq_one_letter_code
_entity_poly.pdbx_strand_id
1 'polypeptide(L)'
;MIGRMALGFVAVTALLCHTETLAQDDLATRFQKPPASARPWVYWFIMDGNLSREGITADFEALQAAGIGGVIIMEVNVGIPRGPVAFMSDQWCGLFKHAVEEAERLGLEITLNAGPGWTGSGGPWVKAEQSMQHLVASAVEVVGPAHFRKVLPRPEPREPFFGVAGLPRELIQARNDFYADVAVLAVPSPNDESRLSDVDEKALYVRAPYTSRPGVKPYLSAPATHPEFPPDAIIPRDGVIDLTDRLADDGRLTWDVPPGAWTILRFGRRNTGANTR
;
A
#
# COMPACT_ATOMS: atom_id res chain seq x y z
N MET A 1 -59.83 -21.89 60.83
CA MET A 1 -58.40 -22.14 61.14
C MET A 1 -57.59 -21.33 60.14
N ILE A 2 -57.34 -20.05 60.42
CA ILE A 2 -56.11 -19.51 61.03
C ILE A 2 -54.83 -20.00 60.33
N GLY A 3 -54.14 -19.08 59.66
CA GLY A 3 -52.76 -19.23 59.20
C GLY A 3 -52.30 -17.97 58.46
N ARG A 4 -51.56 -17.10 59.15
CA ARG A 4 -51.06 -15.79 58.71
C ARG A 4 -49.80 -15.90 57.83
N MET A 5 -49.55 -14.80 57.11
CA MET A 5 -48.25 -14.17 56.76
C MET A 5 -47.41 -14.77 55.62
N ALA A 6 -47.25 -13.99 54.55
CA ALA A 6 -45.93 -13.50 54.11
C ALA A 6 -46.07 -12.26 53.21
N LEU A 7 -45.21 -11.29 53.50
CA LEU A 7 -45.00 -10.01 52.82
C LEU A 7 -44.41 -10.21 51.42
N GLY A 8 -44.77 -9.36 50.46
CA GLY A 8 -44.13 -9.29 49.14
C GLY A 8 -44.36 -7.95 48.46
N PHE A 9 -43.38 -7.05 48.61
CA PHE A 9 -43.18 -5.79 47.90
C PHE A 9 -43.21 -5.96 46.37
N VAL A 10 -43.77 -5.01 45.62
CA VAL A 10 -43.07 -4.22 44.56
C VAL A 10 -43.93 -3.00 44.23
N ALA A 11 -43.30 -1.83 44.31
CA ALA A 11 -43.87 -0.52 44.07
C ALA A 11 -44.19 -0.27 42.58
N VAL A 12 -45.32 0.39 42.34
CA VAL A 12 -45.78 0.84 41.03
C VAL A 12 -45.09 2.17 40.67
N THR A 13 -44.31 2.10 39.60
CA THR A 13 -43.96 3.13 38.61
C THR A 13 -44.45 4.57 38.81
N ALA A 14 -43.49 5.50 38.93
CA ALA A 14 -43.59 6.86 38.40
C ALA A 14 -42.18 7.37 38.05
N LEU A 15 -41.63 6.90 36.93
CA LEU A 15 -40.47 7.48 36.29
C LEU A 15 -40.77 7.51 34.80
N LEU A 16 -40.99 8.70 34.25
CA LEU A 16 -40.89 9.06 32.82
C LEU A 16 -41.59 10.41 32.63
N CYS A 17 -40.79 11.49 32.58
CA CYS A 17 -41.01 12.68 31.73
C CYS A 17 -40.04 13.83 32.03
N HIS A 18 -38.76 13.59 32.35
CA HIS A 18 -37.75 14.66 32.53
C HIS A 18 -36.47 14.50 31.68
N THR A 19 -36.47 13.64 30.67
CA THR A 19 -35.26 13.32 29.89
C THR A 19 -35.14 14.01 28.53
N GLU A 20 -36.11 14.80 28.09
CA GLU A 20 -36.03 15.44 26.75
C GLU A 20 -35.54 16.91 26.79
N THR A 21 -35.70 17.62 27.90
CA THR A 21 -35.32 19.04 27.99
C THR A 21 -33.80 19.25 28.14
N LEU A 22 -33.07 18.28 28.72
CA LEU A 22 -31.62 18.39 28.95
C LEU A 22 -30.78 18.22 27.67
N ALA A 23 -31.30 17.56 26.62
CA ALA A 23 -30.53 17.30 25.40
C ALA A 23 -30.59 18.47 24.40
N GLN A 24 -31.64 19.30 24.44
CA GLN A 24 -31.86 20.37 23.48
C GLN A 24 -31.11 21.66 23.86
N ASP A 25 -31.09 22.01 25.15
CA ASP A 25 -30.25 23.10 25.70
C ASP A 25 -28.75 22.79 25.57
N ASP A 26 -28.38 21.50 25.61
CA ASP A 26 -27.01 21.02 25.44
C ASP A 26 -26.49 21.23 24.01
N LEU A 27 -27.30 20.99 22.98
CA LEU A 27 -26.85 21.17 21.59
C LEU A 27 -26.73 22.65 21.19
N ALA A 28 -27.71 23.49 21.53
CA ALA A 28 -27.65 24.92 21.22
C ALA A 28 -26.46 25.59 21.92
N THR A 29 -26.20 25.21 23.18
CA THR A 29 -25.04 25.70 23.95
C THR A 29 -23.73 25.22 23.35
N ARG A 30 -23.59 23.93 23.01
CA ARG A 30 -22.38 23.39 22.35
C ARG A 30 -22.19 23.92 20.94
N PHE A 31 -23.25 24.33 20.25
CA PHE A 31 -23.13 24.98 18.95
C PHE A 31 -22.59 26.41 19.09
N GLN A 32 -23.07 27.16 20.08
CA GLN A 32 -22.55 28.51 20.38
C GLN A 32 -21.15 28.49 21.00
N LYS A 33 -20.82 27.44 21.76
CA LYS A 33 -19.53 27.21 22.40
C LYS A 33 -19.03 25.79 22.10
N PRO A 34 -18.50 25.56 20.88
CA PRO A 34 -18.01 24.24 20.48
C PRO A 34 -16.95 23.71 21.45
N PRO A 35 -17.00 22.41 21.82
CA PRO A 35 -15.95 21.78 22.60
C PRO A 35 -14.64 21.69 21.80
N ALA A 36 -13.52 21.47 22.48
CA ALA A 36 -12.21 21.29 21.83
C ALA A 36 -12.21 20.16 20.78
N SER A 37 -12.95 19.08 21.02
CA SER A 37 -13.11 17.95 20.10
C SER A 37 -13.81 18.28 18.78
N ALA A 38 -14.47 19.45 18.68
CA ALA A 38 -15.10 19.93 17.46
C ALA A 38 -14.19 20.87 16.65
N ARG A 39 -12.99 21.20 17.16
CA ARG A 39 -12.04 22.06 16.43
C ARG A 39 -11.46 21.32 15.24
N PRO A 40 -11.33 21.98 14.07
CA PRO A 40 -10.69 21.36 12.92
C PRO A 40 -9.19 21.20 13.14
N TRP A 41 -8.59 20.29 12.38
CA TRP A 41 -7.16 20.06 12.34
C TRP A 41 -6.61 20.42 10.97
N VAL A 42 -5.30 20.63 10.90
CA VAL A 42 -4.61 20.95 9.66
C VAL A 42 -3.46 19.99 9.39
N TYR A 43 -3.12 19.83 8.11
CA TYR A 43 -1.82 19.29 7.77
C TYR A 43 -0.75 20.34 8.06
N TRP A 44 0.29 19.93 8.76
CA TRP A 44 1.49 20.74 8.97
C TRP A 44 2.64 20.07 8.25
N PHE A 45 2.95 20.60 7.06
CA PHE A 45 3.99 20.07 6.20
C PHE A 45 5.33 20.71 6.55
N ILE A 46 6.26 19.88 7.03
CA ILE A 46 7.65 20.27 7.19
C ILE A 46 8.33 20.06 5.84
N MET A 47 8.81 21.14 5.26
CA MET A 47 9.28 21.17 3.88
C MET A 47 10.80 20.96 3.81
N ASP A 48 11.22 19.75 3.45
CA ASP A 48 12.59 19.26 3.17
C ASP A 48 13.63 19.77 4.18
N GLY A 49 13.36 19.62 5.48
CA GLY A 49 14.30 20.05 6.52
C GLY A 49 14.37 21.57 6.77
N ASN A 50 13.44 22.36 6.23
CA ASN A 50 13.29 23.78 6.56
C ASN A 50 12.39 23.93 7.80
N LEU A 51 12.98 23.72 8.97
CA LEU A 51 12.30 23.75 10.27
C LEU A 51 13.15 24.51 11.30
N SER A 52 12.53 25.36 12.11
CA SER A 52 13.20 26.08 13.21
C SER A 52 12.33 26.14 14.46
N ARG A 53 12.97 26.36 15.61
CA ARG A 53 12.29 26.44 16.91
C ARG A 53 11.33 27.63 16.94
N GLU A 54 11.78 28.77 16.43
CA GLU A 54 11.01 30.01 16.37
C GLU A 54 9.81 29.88 15.43
N GLY A 55 10.00 29.20 14.29
CA GLY A 55 8.92 28.94 13.33
C GLY A 55 7.84 28.03 13.91
N ILE A 56 8.23 26.96 14.61
CA ILE A 56 7.29 26.06 15.28
C ILE A 56 6.42 26.80 16.29
N THR A 57 7.04 27.60 17.16
CA THR A 57 6.30 28.41 18.15
C THR A 57 5.33 29.36 17.46
N ALA A 58 5.80 30.10 16.46
CA ALA A 58 4.97 31.06 15.73
C ALA A 58 3.78 30.39 15.01
N ASP A 59 4.03 29.25 14.36
CA ASP A 59 2.99 28.46 13.70
C ASP A 59 1.93 28.01 14.71
N PHE A 60 2.34 27.44 15.83
CA PHE A 60 1.40 26.85 16.79
C PHE A 60 0.60 27.92 17.54
N GLU A 61 1.21 29.06 17.86
CA GLU A 61 0.50 30.21 18.42
C GLU A 61 -0.54 30.76 17.43
N ALA A 62 -0.20 30.84 16.14
CA ALA A 62 -1.13 31.26 15.11
C ALA A 62 -2.29 30.27 14.94
N LEU A 63 -2.01 28.96 14.97
CA LEU A 63 -3.03 27.91 14.90
C LEU A 63 -3.99 27.96 16.09
N GLN A 64 -3.47 28.12 17.30
CA GLN A 64 -4.27 28.26 18.51
C GLN A 64 -5.17 29.49 18.44
N ALA A 65 -4.63 30.64 18.02
CA ALA A 65 -5.37 31.88 17.88
C ALA A 65 -6.49 31.78 16.83
N ALA A 66 -6.28 30.97 15.78
CA ALA A 66 -7.26 30.67 14.74
C ALA A 66 -8.31 29.62 15.16
N GLY A 67 -8.19 29.04 16.36
CA GLY A 67 -9.13 28.02 16.86
C GLY A 67 -8.92 26.61 16.32
N ILE A 68 -7.73 26.31 15.77
CA ILE A 68 -7.34 24.97 15.36
C ILE A 68 -7.13 24.09 16.61
N GLY A 69 -7.50 22.81 16.50
CA GLY A 69 -7.43 21.83 17.58
C GLY A 69 -6.19 20.95 17.54
N GLY A 70 -5.55 20.81 16.38
CA GLY A 70 -4.37 19.97 16.24
C GLY A 70 -3.77 19.95 14.84
N VAL A 71 -2.66 19.25 14.73
CA VAL A 71 -1.88 19.12 13.50
C VAL A 71 -1.61 17.65 13.14
N ILE A 72 -1.62 17.37 11.85
CA ILE A 72 -1.13 16.13 11.26
C ILE A 72 0.22 16.42 10.63
N ILE A 73 1.28 15.89 11.22
CA ILE A 73 2.65 16.14 10.78
C ILE A 73 2.95 15.33 9.54
N MET A 74 3.50 15.98 8.52
CA MET A 74 4.07 15.32 7.35
C MET A 74 5.40 15.94 6.98
N GLU A 75 6.44 15.13 6.90
CA GLU A 75 7.75 15.55 6.39
C GLU A 75 7.78 15.29 4.88
N VAL A 76 8.07 16.30 4.07
CA VAL A 76 7.98 16.18 2.60
C VAL A 76 9.21 16.79 1.93
N ASN A 77 9.72 16.20 0.85
CA ASN A 77 10.95 16.64 0.17
C ASN A 77 10.70 17.28 -1.22
N VAL A 78 9.61 18.04 -1.37
CA VAL A 78 9.11 18.45 -2.70
C VAL A 78 9.19 19.95 -2.92
N GLY A 79 9.75 20.33 -4.07
CA GLY A 79 9.48 21.63 -4.70
C GLY A 79 10.24 22.83 -4.13
N ILE A 80 11.09 22.62 -3.12
CA ILE A 80 11.95 23.68 -2.54
C ILE A 80 13.36 23.16 -2.25
N PRO A 81 14.37 24.05 -2.09
CA PRO A 81 15.70 23.65 -1.68
C PRO A 81 15.71 22.98 -0.31
N ARG A 82 16.53 21.93 -0.18
CA ARG A 82 16.75 21.23 1.08
C ARG A 82 17.31 22.16 2.15
N GLY A 83 16.66 22.17 3.30
CA GLY A 83 17.08 22.85 4.51
C GLY A 83 18.16 22.08 5.28
N PRO A 84 18.69 22.67 6.36
CA PRO A 84 19.82 22.10 7.10
C PRO A 84 19.44 20.93 8.01
N VAL A 85 18.15 20.72 8.30
CA VAL A 85 17.69 19.75 9.28
C VAL A 85 17.41 18.41 8.60
N ALA A 86 18.30 17.43 8.77
CA ALA A 86 18.07 16.08 8.26
C ALA A 86 17.01 15.34 9.09
N PHE A 87 16.04 14.70 8.43
CA PHE A 87 15.01 13.89 9.09
C PHE A 87 15.62 12.84 10.03
N MET A 88 15.06 12.68 11.23
CA MET A 88 15.53 11.78 12.30
C MET A 88 16.96 12.05 12.82
N SER A 89 17.60 13.16 12.46
CA SER A 89 18.82 13.62 13.14
C SER A 89 18.53 14.10 14.56
N ASP A 90 19.55 14.23 15.40
CA ASP A 90 19.41 14.79 16.77
C ASP A 90 18.78 16.18 16.75
N GLN A 91 19.13 17.01 15.76
CA GLN A 91 18.54 18.33 15.57
C GLN A 91 17.04 18.24 15.27
N TRP A 92 16.64 17.34 14.37
CA TRP A 92 15.23 17.12 14.03
C TRP A 92 14.46 16.61 15.24
N CYS A 93 15.00 15.62 15.96
CA CYS A 93 14.38 15.08 17.18
C CYS A 93 14.21 16.16 18.26
N GLY A 94 15.19 17.06 18.40
CA GLY A 94 15.10 18.20 19.32
C GLY A 94 14.03 19.22 18.93
N LEU A 95 13.83 19.46 17.63
CA LEU A 95 12.78 20.34 17.12
C LEU A 95 11.39 19.69 17.22
N PHE A 96 11.29 18.39 16.94
CA PHE A 96 10.06 17.63 17.13
C PHE A 96 9.63 17.62 18.61
N LYS A 97 10.58 17.43 19.52
CA LYS A 97 10.33 17.57 20.96
C LYS A 97 9.77 18.96 21.30
N HIS A 98 10.38 20.03 20.77
CA HIS A 98 9.87 21.40 20.97
C HIS A 98 8.45 21.57 20.44
N ALA A 99 8.13 21.00 19.27
CA ALA A 99 6.76 21.03 18.74
C ALA A 99 5.77 20.35 19.69
N VAL A 100 6.11 19.18 20.24
CA VAL A 100 5.26 18.50 21.22
C VAL A 100 5.07 19.36 22.48
N GLU A 101 6.14 19.94 23.03
CA GLU A 101 6.07 20.83 24.20
C GLU A 101 5.19 22.07 23.95
N GLU A 102 5.29 22.67 22.76
CA GLU A 102 4.47 23.83 22.38
C GLU A 102 2.99 23.45 22.17
N ALA A 103 2.72 22.28 21.59
CA ALA A 103 1.35 21.80 21.46
C ALA A 103 0.71 21.55 22.83
N GLU A 104 1.43 20.93 23.76
CA GLU A 104 0.98 20.75 25.14
C GLU A 104 0.70 22.11 25.82
N ARG A 105 1.62 23.08 25.69
CA ARG A 105 1.46 24.43 26.23
C ARG A 105 0.20 25.13 25.71
N LEU A 106 -0.12 24.93 24.43
CA LEU A 106 -1.20 25.62 23.73
C LEU A 106 -2.53 24.85 23.71
N GLY A 107 -2.53 23.60 24.18
CA GLY A 107 -3.70 22.71 24.12
C GLY A 107 -4.03 22.26 22.69
N LEU A 108 -3.01 22.10 21.85
CA LEU A 108 -3.11 21.49 20.53
C LEU A 108 -2.80 19.99 20.61
N GLU A 109 -3.47 19.20 19.77
CA GLU A 109 -3.13 17.79 19.58
C GLU A 109 -2.16 17.61 18.39
N ILE A 110 -1.34 16.58 18.46
CA ILE A 110 -0.40 16.19 17.40
C ILE A 110 -0.65 14.74 17.02
N THR A 111 -0.70 14.46 15.72
CA THR A 111 -0.59 13.09 15.20
C THR A 111 0.48 12.98 14.12
N LEU A 112 0.99 11.76 13.98
CA LEU A 112 1.95 11.37 12.95
C LEU A 112 1.25 10.50 11.90
N ASN A 113 1.81 10.46 10.70
CA ASN A 113 1.48 9.45 9.71
C ASN A 113 2.24 8.13 9.97
N ALA A 114 1.88 7.07 9.26
CA ALA A 114 2.37 5.71 9.50
C ALA A 114 3.87 5.49 9.18
N GLY A 115 4.52 6.45 8.53
CA GLY A 115 5.93 6.39 8.12
C GLY A 115 6.40 7.76 7.61
N PRO A 116 7.66 7.90 7.17
CA PRO A 116 8.15 9.13 6.56
C PRO A 116 7.34 9.51 5.30
N GLY A 117 7.31 10.80 4.97
CA GLY A 117 6.61 11.30 3.79
C GLY A 117 5.15 11.72 4.09
N TRP A 118 4.29 11.60 3.08
CA TRP A 118 2.84 11.87 3.19
C TRP A 118 1.95 10.67 2.79
N THR A 119 2.54 9.55 2.35
CA THR A 119 1.79 8.38 1.87
C THR A 119 2.59 7.08 1.98
N GLY A 120 1.87 5.98 2.18
CA GLY A 120 2.43 4.63 2.25
C GLY A 120 2.96 4.26 3.64
N SER A 121 3.73 3.18 3.67
CA SER A 121 4.28 2.58 4.89
C SER A 121 5.64 1.96 4.56
N GLY A 122 6.62 2.81 4.28
CA GLY A 122 7.94 2.42 3.80
C GLY A 122 9.06 3.13 4.54
N GLY A 123 10.27 2.57 4.45
CA GLY A 123 11.47 3.12 5.05
C GLY A 123 12.69 2.25 4.72
N PRO A 124 13.92 2.74 4.96
CA PRO A 124 15.15 2.01 4.64
C PRO A 124 15.31 0.70 5.43
N TRP A 125 14.53 0.49 6.49
CA TRP A 125 14.49 -0.76 7.26
C TRP A 125 13.66 -1.87 6.62
N VAL A 126 12.87 -1.57 5.57
CA VAL A 126 12.07 -2.57 4.85
C VAL A 126 12.94 -3.32 3.87
N LYS A 127 13.11 -4.63 4.08
CA LYS A 127 13.91 -5.48 3.18
C LYS A 127 13.18 -5.72 1.86
N ALA A 128 13.93 -6.03 0.80
CA ALA A 128 13.37 -6.23 -0.55
C ALA A 128 12.31 -7.34 -0.58
N GLU A 129 12.49 -8.40 0.21
CA GLU A 129 11.56 -9.51 0.37
C GLU A 129 10.30 -9.19 1.20
N GLN A 130 10.31 -8.07 1.94
CA GLN A 130 9.20 -7.60 2.78
C GLN A 130 8.35 -6.51 2.10
N SER A 131 8.91 -5.85 1.07
CA SER A 131 8.22 -4.83 0.30
C SER A 131 7.22 -5.46 -0.69
N MET A 132 6.38 -4.63 -1.30
CA MET A 132 5.35 -5.06 -2.25
C MET A 132 5.98 -5.83 -3.42
N GLN A 133 5.32 -6.90 -3.85
CA GLN A 133 5.82 -7.81 -4.88
C GLN A 133 4.81 -8.04 -6.00
N HIS A 134 5.33 -8.33 -7.19
CA HIS A 134 4.58 -8.86 -8.32
C HIS A 134 5.00 -10.29 -8.62
N LEU A 135 4.05 -11.10 -9.07
CA LEU A 135 4.36 -12.31 -9.81
C LEU A 135 4.81 -11.91 -11.23
N VAL A 136 5.95 -12.44 -11.66
CA VAL A 136 6.51 -12.23 -13.00
C VAL A 136 6.84 -13.59 -13.62
N ALA A 137 6.92 -13.64 -14.95
CA ALA A 137 7.20 -14.88 -15.68
C ALA A 137 8.19 -14.66 -16.81
N SER A 138 9.05 -15.64 -17.05
CA SER A 138 9.84 -15.77 -18.28
C SER A 138 9.44 -17.05 -19.00
N ALA A 139 9.55 -17.05 -20.33
CA ALA A 139 9.17 -18.19 -21.17
C ALA A 139 10.36 -18.74 -21.96
N VAL A 140 10.39 -20.06 -22.14
CA VAL A 140 11.31 -20.76 -23.05
C VAL A 140 10.52 -21.76 -23.87
N GLU A 141 10.64 -21.70 -25.19
CA GLU A 141 10.02 -22.66 -26.11
C GLU A 141 10.94 -23.87 -26.33
N VAL A 142 10.33 -25.05 -26.42
CA VAL A 142 11.03 -26.32 -26.69
C VAL A 142 10.13 -27.26 -27.49
N VAL A 143 10.72 -28.02 -28.40
CA VAL A 143 10.03 -29.07 -29.16
C VAL A 143 10.57 -30.43 -28.72
N GLY A 144 9.68 -31.32 -28.32
CA GLY A 144 9.99 -32.71 -28.00
C GLY A 144 9.67 -33.69 -29.13
N PRO A 145 10.09 -34.97 -29.03
CA PRO A 145 10.77 -35.53 -27.87
C PRO A 145 12.23 -35.06 -27.76
N ALA A 146 12.64 -34.59 -26.59
CA ALA A 146 13.99 -34.10 -26.36
C ALA A 146 14.40 -34.18 -24.88
N HIS A 147 15.69 -34.41 -24.62
CA HIS A 147 16.25 -34.26 -23.27
C HIS A 147 16.65 -32.79 -23.05
N PHE A 148 15.83 -32.04 -22.31
CA PHE A 148 16.07 -30.63 -22.02
C PHE A 148 16.88 -30.47 -20.73
N ARG A 149 18.04 -29.81 -20.84
CA ARG A 149 18.88 -29.46 -19.69
C ARG A 149 19.50 -28.08 -19.88
N LYS A 150 18.82 -27.03 -19.40
CA LYS A 150 19.28 -25.64 -19.51
C LYS A 150 18.94 -24.85 -18.25
N VAL A 151 19.72 -23.79 -18.00
CA VAL A 151 19.36 -22.77 -17.01
C VAL A 151 18.23 -21.95 -17.59
N LEU A 152 17.09 -21.90 -16.89
CA LEU A 152 15.97 -21.07 -17.31
C LEU A 152 16.29 -19.60 -16.99
N PRO A 153 15.95 -18.65 -17.88
CA PRO A 153 16.12 -17.23 -17.57
C PRO A 153 15.33 -16.85 -16.32
N ARG A 154 15.83 -15.87 -15.56
CA ARG A 154 15.04 -15.23 -14.50
C ARG A 154 14.25 -14.08 -15.14
N PRO A 155 12.95 -13.92 -14.85
CA PRO A 155 12.23 -12.74 -15.29
C PRO A 155 12.80 -11.47 -14.61
N GLU A 156 12.89 -10.41 -15.40
CA GLU A 156 13.31 -9.09 -14.96
C GLU A 156 12.22 -8.40 -14.12
N PRO A 157 12.58 -7.51 -13.17
CA PRO A 157 11.61 -6.71 -12.47
C PRO A 157 10.95 -5.69 -13.41
N ARG A 158 9.67 -5.39 -13.18
CA ARG A 158 8.94 -4.34 -13.94
C ARG A 158 9.44 -2.95 -13.59
N GLU A 159 9.37 -2.02 -14.54
CA GLU A 159 9.72 -0.62 -14.31
C GLU A 159 8.78 0.02 -13.27
N PRO A 160 9.31 0.66 -12.21
CA PRO A 160 8.48 1.29 -11.19
C PRO A 160 7.86 2.59 -11.70
N PHE A 161 6.65 2.89 -11.22
CA PHE A 161 5.89 4.07 -11.67
C PHE A 161 6.64 5.40 -11.51
N PHE A 162 7.37 5.58 -10.39
CA PHE A 162 8.15 6.79 -10.12
C PHE A 162 9.61 6.69 -10.59
N GLY A 163 9.97 5.62 -11.29
CA GLY A 163 11.36 5.30 -11.60
C GLY A 163 12.18 4.98 -10.34
N VAL A 164 13.48 4.85 -10.54
CA VAL A 164 14.47 4.61 -9.48
C VAL A 164 15.34 5.85 -9.20
N ALA A 165 15.06 6.96 -9.90
CA ALA A 165 15.79 8.21 -9.73
C ALA A 165 15.58 8.76 -8.31
N GLY A 166 16.68 9.03 -7.60
CA GLY A 166 16.66 9.52 -6.22
C GLY A 166 16.77 8.42 -5.15
N LEU A 167 16.73 7.14 -5.52
CA LEU A 167 17.02 6.06 -4.58
C LEU A 167 18.54 5.89 -4.39
N PRO A 168 19.01 5.58 -3.16
CA PRO A 168 20.38 5.13 -2.92
C PRO A 168 20.73 3.90 -3.77
N ARG A 169 21.99 3.81 -4.21
CA ARG A 169 22.49 2.71 -5.05
C ARG A 169 22.23 1.35 -4.41
N GLU A 170 22.36 1.28 -3.09
CA GLU A 170 22.17 0.06 -2.30
C GLU A 170 20.72 -0.43 -2.39
N LEU A 171 19.74 0.49 -2.38
CA LEU A 171 18.32 0.13 -2.51
C LEU A 171 17.98 -0.30 -3.94
N ILE A 172 18.59 0.34 -4.95
CA ILE A 172 18.44 -0.08 -6.35
C ILE A 172 18.99 -1.49 -6.55
N GLN A 173 20.17 -1.76 -5.99
CA GLN A 173 20.80 -3.08 -6.05
C GLN A 173 19.95 -4.14 -5.34
N ALA A 174 19.52 -3.88 -4.10
CA ALA A 174 18.67 -4.79 -3.34
C ALA A 174 17.35 -5.12 -4.08
N ARG A 175 16.73 -4.12 -4.72
CA ARG A 175 15.55 -4.32 -5.56
C ARG A 175 15.85 -5.25 -6.75
N ASN A 176 16.95 -5.01 -7.46
CA ASN A 176 17.30 -5.75 -8.68
C ASN A 176 17.72 -7.20 -8.38
N ASP A 177 18.40 -7.41 -7.25
CA ASP A 177 18.88 -8.73 -6.85
C ASP A 177 17.76 -9.62 -6.34
N PHE A 178 16.79 -9.05 -5.62
CA PHE A 178 15.70 -9.81 -5.03
C PHE A 178 14.89 -10.54 -6.10
N TYR A 179 14.78 -11.85 -5.91
CA TYR A 179 13.96 -12.78 -6.67
C TYR A 179 13.74 -14.02 -5.82
N ALA A 180 12.56 -14.60 -5.91
CA ALA A 180 12.37 -15.98 -5.50
C ALA A 180 11.51 -16.70 -6.52
N ASP A 181 11.86 -17.94 -6.83
CA ASP A 181 11.01 -18.82 -7.62
C ASP A 181 9.68 -19.09 -6.91
N VAL A 182 8.63 -19.23 -7.70
CA VAL A 182 7.27 -19.56 -7.24
C VAL A 182 6.81 -20.86 -7.86
N ALA A 183 6.94 -20.99 -9.19
CA ALA A 183 6.53 -22.20 -9.92
C ALA A 183 7.27 -22.30 -11.25
N VAL A 184 7.46 -23.53 -11.74
CA VAL A 184 7.86 -23.79 -13.13
C VAL A 184 6.81 -24.67 -13.78
N LEU A 185 6.14 -24.15 -14.80
CA LEU A 185 5.08 -24.88 -15.51
C LEU A 185 5.49 -25.09 -16.96
N ALA A 186 5.24 -26.28 -17.49
CA ALA A 186 5.25 -26.51 -18.94
C ALA A 186 3.82 -26.59 -19.44
N VAL A 187 3.54 -25.86 -20.52
CA VAL A 187 2.24 -25.86 -21.20
C VAL A 187 2.44 -26.25 -22.67
N PRO A 188 1.50 -26.97 -23.29
CA PRO A 188 1.51 -27.14 -24.75
C PRO A 188 1.48 -25.76 -25.40
N SER A 189 2.39 -25.51 -26.35
CA SER A 189 2.39 -24.25 -27.08
C SER A 189 1.14 -24.19 -27.97
N PRO A 190 0.29 -23.15 -27.81
CA PRO A 190 -0.83 -22.95 -28.73
C PRO A 190 -0.30 -22.67 -30.14
N ASN A 191 -1.05 -23.10 -31.16
CA ASN A 191 -0.71 -22.83 -32.56
C ASN A 191 -1.17 -21.43 -33.02
N ASP A 192 -1.91 -20.74 -32.15
CA ASP A 192 -2.43 -19.40 -32.35
C ASP A 192 -1.80 -18.43 -31.34
N GLU A 193 -1.36 -17.27 -31.82
CA GLU A 193 -0.65 -16.27 -31.01
C GLU A 193 -1.58 -15.27 -30.30
N SER A 194 -2.90 -15.45 -30.39
CA SER A 194 -3.87 -14.56 -29.74
C SER A 194 -3.62 -14.47 -28.24
N ARG A 195 -3.54 -13.24 -27.74
CA ARG A 195 -3.34 -12.94 -26.32
C ARG A 195 -4.52 -12.18 -25.75
N LEU A 196 -4.73 -12.37 -24.44
CA LEU A 196 -5.60 -11.49 -23.67
C LEU A 196 -5.10 -10.05 -23.78
N SER A 197 -5.93 -9.18 -24.37
CA SER A 197 -5.64 -7.75 -24.43
C SER A 197 -5.55 -7.16 -23.02
N ASP A 198 -4.73 -6.11 -22.87
CA ASP A 198 -4.64 -5.32 -21.64
C ASP A 198 -4.29 -6.13 -20.37
N VAL A 199 -3.60 -7.26 -20.50
CA VAL A 199 -3.28 -8.13 -19.35
C VAL A 199 -2.53 -7.37 -18.24
N ASP A 200 -1.63 -6.46 -18.61
CA ASP A 200 -0.86 -5.67 -17.65
C ASP A 200 -1.72 -4.65 -16.89
N GLU A 201 -2.69 -4.03 -17.57
CA GLU A 201 -3.65 -3.09 -16.97
C GLU A 201 -4.65 -3.84 -16.08
N LYS A 202 -5.11 -5.02 -16.52
CA LYS A 202 -6.02 -5.89 -15.75
C LYS A 202 -5.36 -6.48 -14.50
N ALA A 203 -4.06 -6.78 -14.57
CA ALA A 203 -3.27 -7.24 -13.44
C ALA A 203 -2.84 -6.11 -12.49
N LEU A 204 -3.18 -4.85 -12.81
CA LEU A 204 -2.83 -3.66 -12.02
C LEU A 204 -1.34 -3.54 -11.73
N TYR A 205 -0.47 -4.01 -12.64
CA TYR A 205 0.98 -3.96 -12.43
C TYR A 205 1.49 -2.52 -12.32
N VAL A 206 1.06 -1.66 -13.24
CA VAL A 206 1.35 -0.22 -13.18
C VAL A 206 0.14 0.52 -13.75
N ARG A 207 -0.47 1.38 -12.95
CA ARG A 207 -1.49 2.32 -13.41
C ARG A 207 -1.17 3.70 -12.90
N ALA A 208 -1.32 4.70 -13.76
CA ALA A 208 -1.09 6.07 -13.35
C ALA A 208 -2.15 6.52 -12.33
N PRO A 209 -1.78 7.40 -11.39
CA PRO A 209 -2.65 7.81 -10.29
C PRO A 209 -3.82 8.69 -10.73
N TYR A 210 -3.78 9.24 -11.96
CA TYR A 210 -4.80 10.14 -12.47
C TYR A 210 -5.29 9.69 -13.84
N THR A 211 -6.60 9.61 -14.00
CA THR A 211 -7.28 9.28 -15.26
C THR A 211 -7.17 10.40 -16.30
N SER A 212 -6.77 11.60 -15.89
CA SER A 212 -6.48 12.74 -16.79
C SER A 212 -5.13 12.64 -17.52
N ARG A 213 -4.27 11.68 -17.13
CA ARG A 213 -3.00 11.46 -17.81
C ARG A 213 -3.23 10.84 -19.19
N PRO A 214 -2.50 11.28 -20.23
CA PRO A 214 -2.60 10.68 -21.57
C PRO A 214 -2.39 9.16 -21.53
N GLY A 215 -3.26 8.42 -22.23
CA GLY A 215 -3.18 6.95 -22.36
C GLY A 215 -3.75 6.16 -21.18
N VAL A 216 -4.24 6.81 -20.12
CA VAL A 216 -4.80 6.13 -18.94
C VAL A 216 -6.30 5.92 -19.14
N LYS A 217 -6.74 4.66 -19.04
CA LYS A 217 -8.17 4.36 -19.14
C LYS A 217 -8.90 4.91 -17.91
N PRO A 218 -10.03 5.62 -18.06
CA PRO A 218 -10.78 6.17 -16.93
C PRO A 218 -11.39 5.07 -16.05
N TYR A 219 -11.70 3.91 -16.64
CA TYR A 219 -12.20 2.72 -15.97
C TYR A 219 -11.61 1.48 -16.64
N LEU A 220 -11.51 0.40 -15.88
CA LEU A 220 -11.23 -0.92 -16.45
C LEU A 220 -12.54 -1.45 -16.98
N SER A 221 -12.65 -1.60 -18.29
CA SER A 221 -13.79 -2.28 -18.90
C SER A 221 -13.76 -3.74 -18.44
N ALA A 222 -14.57 -4.07 -17.43
CA ALA A 222 -14.91 -5.45 -17.14
C ALA A 222 -16.04 -5.83 -18.10
N PRO A 223 -15.80 -6.67 -19.12
CA PRO A 223 -16.92 -7.10 -19.94
C PRO A 223 -17.78 -8.05 -19.11
N ALA A 224 -19.11 -7.91 -19.20
CA ALA A 224 -20.04 -8.88 -18.62
C ALA A 224 -19.92 -10.27 -19.29
N THR A 225 -19.36 -10.31 -20.51
CA THR A 225 -19.15 -11.51 -21.33
C THR A 225 -17.86 -11.37 -22.13
N HIS A 226 -16.97 -12.36 -22.02
CA HIS A 226 -15.74 -12.42 -22.82
C HIS A 226 -15.97 -13.23 -24.09
N PRO A 227 -15.50 -12.79 -25.28
CA PRO A 227 -15.46 -13.65 -26.44
C PRO A 227 -14.55 -14.85 -26.14
N GLU A 228 -15.03 -16.05 -26.42
CA GLU A 228 -14.19 -17.25 -26.32
C GLU A 228 -13.07 -17.18 -27.36
N PHE A 229 -11.86 -17.54 -26.93
CA PHE A 229 -10.75 -17.69 -27.85
C PHE A 229 -10.95 -18.94 -28.71
N PRO A 230 -10.39 -18.97 -29.93
CA PRO A 230 -10.30 -20.19 -30.71
C PRO A 230 -9.73 -21.35 -29.88
N PRO A 231 -10.23 -22.60 -30.01
CA PRO A 231 -9.77 -23.73 -29.21
C PRO A 231 -8.25 -23.97 -29.27
N ASP A 232 -7.61 -23.64 -30.38
CA ASP A 232 -6.17 -23.74 -30.64
C ASP A 232 -5.33 -22.61 -30.01
N ALA A 233 -5.98 -21.54 -29.54
CA ALA A 233 -5.38 -20.49 -28.72
C ALA A 233 -5.50 -20.76 -27.20
N ILE A 234 -6.31 -21.76 -26.81
CA ILE A 234 -6.59 -22.08 -25.41
C ILE A 234 -5.68 -23.22 -24.96
N ILE A 235 -4.94 -22.98 -23.87
CA ILE A 235 -4.14 -24.02 -23.23
C ILE A 235 -5.08 -24.92 -22.40
N PRO A 236 -5.19 -26.22 -22.73
CA PRO A 236 -6.02 -27.13 -21.95
C PRO A 236 -5.38 -27.39 -20.58
N ARG A 237 -6.19 -27.30 -19.52
CA ARG A 237 -5.71 -27.33 -18.12
C ARG A 237 -5.03 -28.64 -17.76
N ASP A 238 -5.51 -29.75 -18.28
CA ASP A 238 -4.95 -31.09 -18.11
C ASP A 238 -3.64 -31.31 -18.89
N GLY A 239 -3.33 -30.43 -19.85
CA GLY A 239 -2.04 -30.40 -20.54
C GLY A 239 -0.92 -29.72 -19.74
N VAL A 240 -1.23 -29.04 -18.64
CA VAL A 240 -0.24 -28.31 -17.83
C VAL A 240 0.55 -29.28 -16.96
N ILE A 241 1.88 -29.23 -17.08
CA ILE A 241 2.80 -30.05 -16.29
C ILE A 241 3.53 -29.16 -15.29
N ASP A 242 3.44 -29.49 -14.00
CA ASP A 242 4.22 -28.85 -12.95
C ASP A 242 5.64 -29.44 -12.93
N LEU A 243 6.63 -28.57 -13.15
CA LEU A 243 8.05 -28.89 -13.16
C LEU A 243 8.79 -28.19 -12.01
N THR A 244 8.08 -27.62 -11.04
CA THR A 244 8.66 -26.82 -9.95
C THR A 244 9.72 -27.62 -9.18
N ASP A 245 9.43 -28.87 -8.83
CA ASP A 245 10.36 -29.76 -8.11
C ASP A 245 11.55 -30.24 -8.97
N ARG A 246 11.59 -29.88 -10.26
CA ARG A 246 12.67 -30.23 -11.19
C ARG A 246 13.61 -29.06 -11.48
N LEU A 247 13.35 -27.90 -10.89
CA LEU A 247 14.23 -26.75 -10.94
C LEU A 247 15.28 -26.88 -9.85
N ALA A 248 16.55 -26.98 -10.23
CA ALA A 248 17.67 -26.94 -9.30
C ALA A 248 17.91 -25.51 -8.77
N ASP A 249 18.63 -25.40 -7.65
CA ASP A 249 18.96 -24.11 -7.01
C ASP A 249 19.74 -23.15 -7.92
N ASP A 250 20.50 -23.66 -8.90
CA ASP A 250 21.21 -22.87 -9.92
C ASP A 250 20.27 -22.36 -11.04
N GLY A 251 18.97 -22.67 -10.95
CA GLY A 251 17.95 -22.35 -11.96
C GLY A 251 17.94 -23.29 -13.17
N ARG A 252 18.66 -24.42 -13.10
CA ARG A 252 18.66 -25.43 -14.17
C ARG A 252 17.43 -26.31 -14.09
N LEU A 253 16.74 -26.42 -15.21
CA LEU A 253 15.67 -27.40 -15.39
C LEU A 253 16.23 -28.61 -16.15
N THR A 254 15.97 -29.81 -15.63
CA THR A 254 16.18 -31.07 -16.34
C THR A 254 14.84 -31.76 -16.55
N TRP A 255 14.49 -32.00 -17.81
CA TRP A 255 13.21 -32.57 -18.19
C TRP A 255 13.27 -33.32 -19.51
N ASP A 256 12.76 -34.55 -19.53
CA ASP A 256 12.46 -35.29 -20.76
C ASP A 256 11.14 -34.76 -21.35
N VAL A 257 11.27 -33.92 -22.36
CA VAL A 257 10.15 -33.23 -23.02
C VAL A 257 9.36 -34.23 -23.85
N PRO A 258 8.05 -34.40 -23.62
CA PRO A 258 7.20 -35.26 -24.45
C PRO A 258 7.11 -34.75 -25.89
N PRO A 259 6.74 -35.60 -26.86
CA PRO A 259 6.46 -35.16 -28.23
C PRO A 259 5.51 -33.96 -28.29
N GLY A 260 5.84 -32.96 -29.11
CA GLY A 260 5.03 -31.74 -29.28
C GLY A 260 5.81 -30.45 -28.99
N ALA A 261 5.17 -29.32 -29.26
CA ALA A 261 5.69 -27.99 -28.93
C ALA A 261 5.24 -27.59 -27.52
N TRP A 262 6.18 -27.11 -26.71
CA TRP A 262 5.96 -26.74 -25.30
C TRP A 262 6.54 -25.37 -25.00
N THR A 263 5.84 -24.63 -24.14
CA THR A 263 6.33 -23.39 -23.53
C THR A 263 6.56 -23.66 -22.05
N ILE A 264 7.81 -23.48 -21.60
CA ILE A 264 8.20 -23.57 -20.20
C ILE A 264 8.14 -22.17 -19.60
N LEU A 265 7.31 -21.98 -18.59
CA LEU A 265 7.11 -20.74 -17.86
C LEU A 265 7.77 -20.84 -16.48
N ARG A 266 8.77 -19.99 -16.22
CA ARG A 266 9.37 -19.83 -14.88
C ARG A 266 8.76 -18.61 -14.22
N PHE A 267 7.96 -18.84 -13.19
CA PHE A 267 7.33 -17.81 -12.37
C PHE A 267 8.19 -17.50 -11.16
N GLY A 268 8.31 -16.22 -10.85
CA GLY A 268 8.95 -15.77 -9.62
C GLY A 268 8.35 -14.48 -9.10
N ARG A 269 8.65 -14.18 -7.83
CA ARG A 269 8.28 -12.92 -7.20
C ARG A 269 9.43 -11.92 -7.31
N ARG A 270 9.09 -10.70 -7.72
CA ARG A 270 10.01 -9.54 -7.80
C ARG A 270 9.39 -8.36 -7.07
N ASN A 271 10.21 -7.46 -6.59
CA ASN A 271 9.76 -6.22 -5.96
C ASN A 271 9.06 -5.30 -7.00
N THR A 272 7.99 -4.60 -6.60
CA THR A 272 7.28 -3.66 -7.51
C THR A 272 8.07 -2.39 -7.82
N GLY A 273 9.06 -2.07 -6.98
CA GLY A 273 9.80 -0.81 -6.97
C GLY A 273 8.98 0.37 -6.44
N ALA A 274 7.85 0.11 -5.77
CA ALA A 274 7.12 1.15 -5.03
C ALA A 274 8.01 1.75 -3.94
N ASN A 275 8.01 3.09 -3.85
CA ASN A 275 8.77 3.84 -2.87
C ASN A 275 7.89 4.90 -2.20
N THR A 276 8.20 5.20 -0.95
CA THR A 276 7.69 6.36 -0.21
C THR A 276 8.69 7.48 -0.46
N ARG A 277 8.26 8.57 -1.10
CA ARG A 277 9.13 9.71 -1.43
C ARG A 277 9.57 10.44 -0.18
#